data_AF-A0A5C7GIC7-F1
#
_entry.id   AF-A0A5C7GIC7-F1
#
_cell.length_a   1.000
_cell.length_b   1.000
_cell.length_c   1.000
_cell.angle_alpha   90.00
_cell.angle_beta   90.00
_cell.angle_gamma   90.00
#
_symmetry.space_group_name_H-M   'P 1'
#
loop_
_entity.id
_entity.type
_entity.pdbx_description
1 polymer ?
#
loop_
_entity_poly.entity_id
_entity_poly.type
_entity_poly.pdbx_seq_one_letter_code
_entity_poly.pdbx_strand_id
1 'polypeptide(L)'
;MNKISTLQRNLVIFGLPLMIVCLMVFIVNSSMFQNNTEVLAIGITFDLLLTVPVVYFLLIRKTNIPKTTVVPFLILGIVVCSIILPVENQYYLNLFKTWALPVIELSIVSYIVYNIRKAIKQYKLNKTQSFDFFTTLKKTCGEILPKGLVMPFVTEIAVFYYGFVYWKKRRLKENEFSYHKESGTVTLLIAIIFIVGIETVTVHVLLSKWSHIAAWIFTFLSIYSGIQILGFLKSMLKRPISIECNKVYLRYGIMSETTINIEDIDAIEITSKDFEKSKENRKLSILGDLESHNMLICLNKENTLIGLYGIKRTYKNLALYVDDGVRFKNRILSYQRKPS
;
A
#
# COMPACT_ATOMS: atom_id res chain seq x y z
N MET A 1 -11.42 34.04 -14.39
CA MET A 1 -10.08 34.19 -14.99
C MET A 1 -9.00 33.17 -14.53
N ASN A 2 -9.18 32.37 -13.47
CA ASN A 2 -8.14 31.41 -13.02
C ASN A 2 -8.03 30.06 -13.78
N LYS A 3 -9.08 29.66 -14.52
CA LYS A 3 -9.13 28.34 -15.19
C LYS A 3 -8.31 28.28 -16.49
N ILE A 4 -8.18 29.42 -17.20
CA ILE A 4 -7.44 29.51 -18.47
C ILE A 4 -5.92 29.49 -18.22
N SER A 5 -5.44 30.22 -17.20
CA SER A 5 -4.03 30.20 -16.79
C SER A 5 -3.57 28.82 -16.30
N THR A 6 -4.45 28.08 -15.60
CA THR A 6 -4.13 26.73 -15.13
C THR A 6 -4.12 25.71 -16.27
N LEU A 7 -4.99 25.84 -17.27
CA LEU A 7 -4.99 25.00 -18.48
C LEU A 7 -3.72 25.22 -19.32
N GLN A 8 -3.36 26.48 -19.60
CA GLN A 8 -2.15 26.83 -20.34
C GLN A 8 -0.88 26.32 -19.64
N ARG A 9 -0.82 26.44 -18.31
CA ARG A 9 0.30 25.92 -17.53
C ARG A 9 0.40 24.40 -17.61
N ASN A 10 -0.73 23.68 -17.51
CA ASN A 10 -0.74 22.23 -17.65
C ASN A 10 -0.33 21.79 -19.06
N LEU A 11 -0.76 22.52 -20.10
CA LEU A 11 -0.32 22.27 -21.47
C LEU A 11 1.19 22.38 -21.63
N VAL A 12 1.84 23.37 -21.00
CA VAL A 12 3.32 23.45 -21.03
C VAL A 12 3.95 22.30 -20.24
N ILE A 13 3.43 22.00 -19.05
CA ILE A 13 3.97 20.95 -18.16
C ILE A 13 4.00 19.58 -18.84
N PHE A 14 2.94 19.20 -19.54
CA PHE A 14 2.84 17.89 -20.19
C PHE A 14 3.23 17.93 -21.68
N GLY A 15 2.95 19.03 -22.36
CA GLY A 15 3.23 19.20 -23.79
C GLY A 15 4.71 19.30 -24.10
N LEU A 16 5.51 19.97 -23.26
CA LEU A 16 6.95 20.09 -23.52
C LEU A 16 7.68 18.73 -23.42
N PRO A 17 7.53 17.93 -22.35
CA PRO A 17 8.07 16.57 -22.31
C PRO A 17 7.58 15.70 -23.46
N LEU A 18 6.29 15.76 -23.79
CA LEU A 18 5.71 14.97 -24.88
C LEU A 18 6.30 15.36 -26.24
N MET A 19 6.50 16.66 -26.47
CA MET A 19 7.13 17.18 -27.68
C MET A 19 8.55 16.66 -27.83
N ILE A 20 9.34 16.63 -26.74
CA ILE A 20 10.70 16.07 -26.75
C ILE A 20 10.64 14.57 -27.11
N VAL A 21 9.73 13.80 -26.51
CA VAL A 21 9.55 12.38 -26.85
C VAL A 21 9.19 12.19 -28.32
N CYS A 22 8.23 12.95 -28.84
CA CYS A 22 7.85 12.89 -30.26
C CYS A 22 9.02 13.25 -31.18
N LEU A 23 9.84 14.23 -30.80
CA LEU A 23 11.02 14.63 -31.56
C LEU A 23 12.06 13.48 -31.61
N MET A 24 12.27 12.77 -30.50
CA MET A 24 13.15 11.59 -30.49
C MET A 24 12.65 10.49 -31.41
N VAL A 25 11.34 10.20 -31.39
CA VAL A 25 10.71 9.23 -32.30
C VAL A 25 10.90 9.65 -33.76
N PHE A 26 10.75 10.95 -34.06
CA PHE A 26 10.94 11.48 -35.41
C PHE A 26 12.40 11.35 -35.87
N ILE A 27 13.37 11.69 -35.01
CA ILE A 27 14.80 11.59 -35.33
C ILE A 27 15.19 10.17 -35.69
N VAL A 28 14.74 9.18 -34.92
CA VAL A 28 15.04 7.75 -35.19
C VAL A 28 14.54 7.31 -36.56
N ASN A 29 13.37 7.81 -37.00
CA ASN A 29 12.79 7.47 -38.29
C ASN A 29 13.35 8.30 -39.47
N SER A 30 14.29 9.21 -39.22
CA SER A 30 14.87 10.08 -40.24
C SER A 30 16.18 9.51 -40.80
N SER A 31 16.57 9.98 -42.00
CA SER A 31 17.88 9.66 -42.59
C SER A 31 19.07 10.12 -41.74
N MET A 32 18.88 11.07 -40.82
CA MET A 32 19.93 11.51 -39.90
C MET A 32 20.40 10.38 -38.97
N PHE A 33 19.47 9.53 -38.52
CA PHE A 33 19.79 8.41 -37.65
C PHE A 33 20.60 7.33 -38.37
N GLN A 34 20.34 7.10 -39.65
CA GLN A 34 21.10 6.13 -40.46
C GLN A 34 22.56 6.57 -40.67
N ASN A 35 22.80 7.88 -40.78
CA ASN A 35 24.14 8.41 -41.03
C ASN A 35 25.00 8.54 -39.75
N ASN A 36 24.40 8.63 -38.57
CA ASN A 36 25.09 8.87 -37.29
C ASN A 36 24.49 8.06 -36.14
N THR A 37 24.26 6.76 -36.37
CA THR A 37 23.45 5.90 -35.51
C THR A 37 23.93 5.86 -34.06
N GLU A 38 25.24 5.65 -33.82
CA GLU A 38 25.77 5.53 -32.46
C GLU A 38 25.61 6.82 -31.65
N VAL A 39 26.02 7.96 -32.20
CA VAL A 39 25.98 9.25 -31.49
C VAL A 39 24.54 9.67 -31.19
N LEU A 40 23.63 9.50 -32.16
CA LEU A 40 22.23 9.85 -31.97
C LEU A 40 21.53 8.89 -31.01
N ALA A 41 21.84 7.59 -31.04
CA ALA A 41 21.27 6.62 -30.09
C ALA A 41 21.64 6.97 -28.64
N ILE A 42 22.87 7.41 -28.39
CA ILE A 42 23.30 7.91 -27.08
C ILE A 42 22.45 9.13 -26.68
N GLY A 43 22.39 10.15 -27.54
CA GLY A 43 21.61 11.36 -27.27
C GLY A 43 20.14 11.09 -26.97
N ILE A 44 19.49 10.26 -27.80
CA ILE A 44 18.10 9.83 -27.61
C ILE A 44 17.91 9.10 -26.28
N THR A 45 18.83 8.20 -25.93
CA THR A 45 18.78 7.47 -24.66
C THR A 45 18.86 8.44 -23.48
N PHE A 46 19.83 9.36 -23.48
CA PHE A 46 19.98 10.36 -22.42
C PHE A 46 18.77 11.29 -22.33
N ASP A 47 18.22 11.70 -23.48
CA ASP A 47 17.07 12.60 -23.50
C ASP A 47 15.80 11.94 -22.94
N LEU A 48 15.53 10.69 -23.33
CA LEU A 48 14.36 9.97 -22.84
C LEU A 48 14.49 9.54 -21.38
N LEU A 49 15.69 9.16 -20.93
CA LEU A 49 15.90 8.61 -19.58
C LEU A 49 16.24 9.67 -18.53
N LEU A 50 16.85 10.79 -18.90
CA LEU A 50 17.29 11.82 -17.96
C LEU A 50 16.67 13.18 -18.28
N THR A 51 16.84 13.71 -19.50
CA THR A 51 16.39 15.07 -19.84
C THR A 51 14.88 15.22 -19.65
N VAL A 52 14.07 14.32 -20.22
CA VAL A 52 12.61 14.36 -20.13
C VAL A 52 12.13 14.28 -18.66
N PRO A 53 12.56 13.30 -17.83
CA PRO A 53 12.21 13.28 -16.42
C PRO A 53 12.64 14.52 -15.64
N VAL A 54 13.84 15.05 -15.89
CA VAL A 54 14.37 16.24 -15.20
C VAL A 54 13.60 17.50 -15.61
N VAL A 55 13.34 17.69 -16.91
CA VAL A 55 12.55 18.81 -17.43
C VAL A 55 11.14 18.76 -16.82
N TYR A 56 10.49 17.59 -16.85
CA TYR A 56 9.18 17.41 -16.22
C TYR A 56 9.23 17.73 -14.72
N PHE A 57 10.22 17.23 -13.99
CA PHE A 57 10.41 17.54 -12.57
C PHE A 57 10.54 19.05 -12.32
N LEU A 58 11.33 19.76 -13.13
CA LEU A 58 11.53 21.20 -13.02
C LEU A 58 10.23 21.99 -13.30
N LEU A 59 9.42 21.53 -14.24
CA LEU A 59 8.13 22.14 -14.58
C LEU A 59 7.10 21.97 -13.45
N ILE A 60 7.09 20.81 -12.78
CA ILE A 60 6.12 20.55 -11.69
C ILE A 60 6.55 21.10 -10.33
N ARG A 61 7.82 21.50 -10.13
CA ARG A 61 8.40 21.81 -8.80
C ARG A 61 7.67 22.91 -8.00
N LYS A 62 6.99 23.84 -8.68
CA LYS A 62 6.20 24.94 -8.07
C LYS A 62 4.69 24.74 -8.25
N THR A 63 4.25 23.49 -8.41
CA THR A 63 2.84 23.15 -8.66
C THR A 63 2.31 22.20 -7.59
N ASN A 64 1.00 21.98 -7.57
CA ASN A 64 0.35 20.99 -6.71
C ASN A 64 0.47 19.55 -7.26
N ILE A 65 1.16 19.36 -8.39
CA ILE A 65 1.38 18.04 -8.97
C ILE A 65 2.41 17.29 -8.10
N PRO A 66 2.11 16.07 -7.62
CA PRO A 66 3.03 15.31 -6.80
C PRO A 66 4.34 15.03 -7.57
N LYS A 67 5.50 15.25 -6.94
CA LYS A 67 6.82 14.95 -7.54
C LYS A 67 6.98 13.47 -7.93
N THR A 68 6.18 12.60 -7.34
CA THR A 68 6.12 11.17 -7.66
C THR A 68 5.65 10.87 -9.09
N THR A 69 5.02 11.83 -9.78
CA THR A 69 4.59 11.65 -11.18
C THR A 69 5.76 11.61 -12.17
N VAL A 70 6.98 11.94 -11.74
CA VAL A 70 8.21 11.79 -12.55
C VAL A 70 8.48 10.31 -12.86
N VAL A 71 8.13 9.39 -11.94
CA VAL A 71 8.39 7.95 -12.10
C VAL A 71 7.67 7.37 -13.34
N PRO A 72 6.36 7.60 -13.56
CA PRO A 72 5.70 7.25 -14.81
C PRO A 72 6.37 7.78 -16.08
N PHE A 73 6.92 9.01 -16.06
CA PHE A 73 7.64 9.58 -17.21
C PHE A 73 8.96 8.86 -17.47
N LEU A 74 9.69 8.48 -16.41
CA LEU A 74 10.89 7.68 -16.54
C LEU A 74 10.57 6.29 -17.13
N ILE A 75 9.53 5.62 -16.63
CA ILE A 75 9.09 4.32 -17.16
C ILE A 75 8.69 4.45 -18.63
N LEU A 76 7.92 5.48 -18.98
CA LEU A 76 7.54 5.76 -20.37
C LEU A 76 8.78 5.98 -21.24
N GLY A 77 9.76 6.74 -20.76
CA GLY A 77 11.04 6.96 -21.45
C GLY A 77 11.77 5.65 -21.72
N ILE A 78 11.86 4.75 -20.74
CA ILE A 78 12.46 3.42 -20.90
C ILE A 78 11.72 2.59 -21.96
N VAL A 79 10.38 2.56 -21.90
CA VAL A 79 9.54 1.80 -22.83
C VAL A 79 9.70 2.34 -24.25
N VAL A 80 9.54 3.65 -24.43
CA VAL A 80 9.68 4.30 -25.74
C VAL A 80 11.09 4.07 -26.30
N CYS A 81 12.13 4.29 -25.49
CA CYS A 81 13.52 4.06 -25.90
C CYS A 81 13.76 2.60 -26.32
N SER A 82 13.16 1.63 -25.62
CA SER A 82 13.26 0.19 -25.95
C SER A 82 12.57 -0.18 -27.25
N ILE A 83 11.50 0.53 -27.62
CA ILE A 83 10.72 0.27 -28.83
C ILE A 83 11.37 0.94 -30.05
N ILE A 84 11.86 2.17 -29.91
CA ILE A 84 12.35 2.95 -31.06
C ILE A 84 13.78 2.60 -31.46
N LEU A 85 14.67 2.30 -30.51
CA LEU A 85 16.08 2.03 -30.83
C LEU A 85 16.28 0.59 -31.30
N PRO A 86 17.07 0.35 -32.37
CA PRO A 86 17.51 -0.99 -32.75
C PRO A 86 18.28 -1.67 -31.60
N VAL A 87 18.12 -2.99 -31.45
CA VAL A 87 18.70 -3.76 -30.33
C VAL A 87 20.21 -3.55 -30.21
N GLU A 88 20.90 -3.43 -31.34
CA GLU A 88 22.35 -3.18 -31.44
C GLU A 88 22.77 -1.85 -30.79
N ASN A 89 21.90 -0.83 -30.78
CA ASN A 89 22.19 0.49 -30.23
C ASN A 89 21.61 0.71 -28.82
N GLN A 90 21.07 -0.33 -28.17
CA GLN A 90 20.49 -0.23 -26.83
C GLN A 90 21.52 -0.36 -25.70
N TYR A 91 22.83 -0.26 -25.97
CA TYR A 91 23.88 -0.45 -24.96
C TYR A 91 23.67 0.43 -23.71
N TYR A 92 23.49 1.74 -23.86
CA TYR A 92 23.30 2.66 -22.74
C TYR A 92 21.94 2.50 -22.05
N LEU A 93 20.90 2.14 -22.80
CA LEU A 93 19.61 1.78 -22.23
C LEU A 93 19.72 0.54 -21.34
N ASN A 94 20.45 -0.48 -21.79
CA ASN A 94 20.73 -1.68 -21.02
C ASN A 94 21.59 -1.38 -19.79
N LEU A 95 22.62 -0.55 -19.93
CA LEU A 95 23.43 -0.09 -18.79
C LEU A 95 22.57 0.64 -17.74
N PHE A 96 21.65 1.49 -18.18
CA PHE A 96 20.69 2.15 -17.28
C PHE A 96 19.77 1.13 -16.59
N LYS A 97 19.20 0.18 -17.34
CA LYS A 97 18.34 -0.88 -16.78
C LYS A 97 19.07 -1.77 -15.78
N THR A 98 20.33 -2.10 -16.05
CA THR A 98 21.14 -3.02 -15.24
C THR A 98 21.73 -2.35 -14.00
N TRP A 99 22.13 -1.08 -14.08
CA TRP A 99 22.85 -0.41 -12.99
C TRP A 99 22.06 0.74 -12.38
N ALA A 100 21.55 1.67 -13.19
CA ALA A 100 20.88 2.86 -12.67
C ALA A 100 19.55 2.53 -11.99
N LEU A 101 18.73 1.65 -12.58
CA LEU A 101 17.46 1.23 -11.97
C LEU A 101 17.66 0.55 -10.61
N PRO A 102 18.52 -0.48 -10.45
CA PRO A 102 18.77 -1.07 -9.13
C PRO A 102 19.31 -0.07 -8.10
N VAL A 103 20.17 0.87 -8.51
CA VAL A 103 20.66 1.92 -7.61
C VAL A 103 19.52 2.84 -7.15
N ILE A 104 18.61 3.23 -8.05
CA ILE A 104 17.42 4.02 -7.72
C ILE A 104 16.52 3.26 -6.74
N GLU A 105 16.23 1.98 -7.03
CA GLU A 105 15.41 1.12 -6.19
C GLU A 105 16.01 0.93 -4.79
N LEU A 106 17.31 0.60 -4.70
CA LEU A 106 18.04 0.47 -3.44
C LEU A 106 18.05 1.78 -2.66
N SER A 107 18.15 2.92 -3.34
CA SER A 107 18.09 4.24 -2.70
C SER A 107 16.71 4.51 -2.09
N ILE A 108 15.63 4.17 -2.81
CA ILE A 108 14.24 4.28 -2.31
C ILE A 108 14.06 3.40 -1.07
N VAL A 109 14.45 2.13 -1.15
CA VAL A 109 14.34 1.18 -0.03
C VAL A 109 15.15 1.67 1.17
N SER A 110 16.38 2.11 0.95
CA SER A 110 17.25 2.64 2.01
C SER A 110 16.65 3.87 2.69
N TYR A 111 16.06 4.78 1.91
CA TYR A 111 15.38 5.97 2.44
C TYR A 111 14.12 5.61 3.26
N ILE A 112 13.31 4.64 2.81
CA ILE A 112 12.16 4.13 3.57
C ILE A 112 12.63 3.54 4.90
N VAL A 113 13.65 2.68 4.89
CA VAL A 113 14.21 2.07 6.11
C VAL A 113 14.74 3.14 7.06
N TYR A 114 15.46 4.14 6.55
CA TYR A 114 15.97 5.27 7.33
C TYR A 114 14.85 6.05 8.02
N ASN A 115 13.80 6.42 7.29
CA ASN A 115 12.66 7.17 7.83
C ASN A 115 11.87 6.38 8.87
N ILE A 116 11.68 5.07 8.66
CA ILE A 116 11.04 4.20 9.66
C ILE A 116 11.89 4.13 10.93
N ARG A 117 13.21 3.93 10.80
CA ARG A 117 14.12 3.92 11.97
C ARG A 117 14.09 5.26 12.71
N LYS A 118 14.08 6.37 11.97
CA LYS A 118 13.94 7.73 12.52
C LYS A 118 12.62 7.89 13.27
N ALA A 119 11.50 7.46 12.69
CA ALA A 119 10.19 7.51 13.32
C ALA A 119 10.13 6.66 14.60
N ILE A 120 10.72 5.45 14.59
CA ILE A 120 10.85 4.60 15.79
C ILE A 120 11.68 5.30 16.88
N LYS A 121 12.77 5.98 16.52
CA LYS A 121 13.60 6.73 17.48
C LYS A 121 12.84 7.90 18.09
N GLN A 122 12.17 8.71 17.26
CA GLN A 122 11.35 9.83 17.73
C GLN A 122 10.20 9.37 18.62
N TYR A 123 9.58 8.24 18.28
CA TYR A 123 8.54 7.63 19.09
C TYR A 123 9.00 7.28 20.52
N LYS A 124 10.18 6.63 20.62
CA LYS A 124 10.74 6.25 21.93
C LYS A 124 11.01 7.45 22.83
N LEU A 125 11.29 8.61 22.23
CA LEU A 125 11.53 9.87 22.95
C LEU A 125 10.22 10.54 23.40
N ASN A 126 9.22 10.61 22.52
CA ASN A 126 8.03 11.44 22.76
C ASN A 126 6.94 10.75 23.61
N LYS A 127 6.92 9.41 23.75
CA LYS A 127 6.04 8.56 24.60
C LYS A 127 4.51 8.81 24.58
N THR A 128 4.00 9.85 23.92
CA THR A 128 2.60 10.32 24.00
C THR A 128 1.62 9.55 23.13
N GLN A 129 2.09 8.83 22.11
CA GLN A 129 1.25 8.04 21.20
C GLN A 129 1.65 6.56 21.21
N SER A 130 0.91 5.70 20.51
CA SER A 130 1.32 4.33 20.18
C SER A 130 2.02 4.26 18.81
N PHE A 131 3.14 3.53 18.71
CA PHE A 131 3.82 3.33 17.42
C PHE A 131 3.08 2.25 16.64
N ASP A 132 2.68 2.58 15.42
CA ASP A 132 2.12 1.62 14.47
C ASP A 132 2.95 1.63 13.18
N PHE A 133 3.74 0.57 13.00
CA PHE A 133 4.64 0.41 11.86
C PHE A 133 3.91 0.58 10.52
N PHE A 134 2.72 -0.01 10.38
CA PHE A 134 1.96 0.06 9.14
C PHE A 134 1.52 1.49 8.81
N THR A 135 1.06 2.26 9.80
CA THR A 135 0.72 3.68 9.62
C THR A 135 1.94 4.51 9.24
N THR A 136 3.08 4.31 9.91
CA THR A 136 4.32 5.00 9.56
C THR A 136 4.78 4.66 8.14
N LEU A 137 4.79 3.37 7.79
CA LEU A 137 5.16 2.88 6.46
C LEU A 137 4.26 3.50 5.37
N LYS A 138 2.94 3.52 5.56
CA LYS A 138 2.01 4.18 4.62
C LYS A 138 2.35 5.65 4.41
N LYS A 139 2.64 6.39 5.49
CA LYS A 139 3.01 7.80 5.40
C LYS A 139 4.30 7.98 4.61
N THR A 140 5.35 7.24 4.97
CA THR A 140 6.66 7.32 4.31
C THR A 140 6.57 6.95 2.84
N CYS A 141 5.89 5.85 2.51
CA CYS A 141 5.68 5.45 1.12
C CYS A 141 4.84 6.48 0.35
N GLY A 142 3.85 7.13 0.99
CA GLY A 142 3.04 8.17 0.36
C GLY A 142 3.79 9.46 0.01
N GLU A 143 4.96 9.70 0.60
CA GLU A 143 5.84 10.83 0.28
C GLU A 143 6.73 10.56 -0.94
N ILE A 144 6.94 9.28 -1.29
CA ILE A 144 7.93 8.84 -2.29
C ILE A 144 7.27 8.19 -3.50
N LEU A 145 6.26 7.36 -3.28
CA LEU A 145 5.62 6.55 -4.31
C LEU A 145 4.38 7.24 -4.88
N PRO A 146 4.05 6.99 -6.16
CA PRO A 146 2.76 7.37 -6.72
C PRO A 146 1.60 6.83 -5.89
N LYS A 147 0.55 7.63 -5.71
CA LYS A 147 -0.60 7.31 -4.83
C LYS A 147 -1.19 5.91 -5.04
N GLY A 148 -1.28 5.45 -6.29
CA GLY A 148 -1.82 4.13 -6.63
C GLY A 148 -0.91 2.95 -6.25
N LEU A 149 0.39 3.17 -6.08
CA LEU A 149 1.37 2.14 -5.72
C LEU A 149 1.65 2.06 -4.23
N VAL A 150 1.24 3.07 -3.45
CA VAL A 150 1.47 3.13 -2.00
C VAL A 150 0.92 1.88 -1.31
N MET A 151 -0.37 1.58 -1.47
CA MET A 151 -1.00 0.50 -0.71
C MET A 151 -0.53 -0.91 -1.12
N PRO A 152 -0.36 -1.25 -2.41
CA PRO A 152 0.30 -2.49 -2.81
C PRO A 152 1.67 -2.65 -2.15
N PHE A 153 2.54 -1.65 -2.31
CA PHE A 153 3.92 -1.73 -1.82
C PHE A 153 4.00 -1.80 -0.28
N VAL A 154 3.19 -1.01 0.42
CA VAL A 154 3.11 -1.03 1.89
C VAL A 154 2.61 -2.40 2.37
N THR A 155 1.60 -2.98 1.71
CA THR A 155 1.05 -4.28 2.10
C THR A 155 2.12 -5.36 1.98
N GLU A 156 2.87 -5.40 0.87
CA GLU A 156 3.95 -6.38 0.68
C GLU A 156 5.04 -6.25 1.75
N ILE A 157 5.56 -5.04 1.97
CA ILE A 157 6.58 -4.82 3.03
C ILE A 157 6.03 -5.22 4.40
N ALA A 158 4.76 -4.91 4.68
CA ALA A 158 4.14 -5.24 5.96
C ALA A 158 3.93 -6.74 6.16
N VAL A 159 3.57 -7.48 5.10
CA VAL A 159 3.51 -8.95 5.11
C VAL A 159 4.85 -9.52 5.53
N PHE A 160 5.95 -9.11 4.90
CA PHE A 160 7.29 -9.58 5.27
C PHE A 160 7.70 -9.15 6.69
N TYR A 161 7.44 -7.89 7.05
CA TYR A 161 7.80 -7.38 8.37
C TYR A 161 7.08 -8.12 9.50
N TYR A 162 5.76 -8.26 9.42
CA TYR A 162 5.00 -8.97 10.47
C TYR A 162 5.20 -10.48 10.40
N GLY A 163 5.31 -11.03 9.19
CA GLY A 163 5.52 -12.46 8.93
C GLY A 163 6.85 -12.99 9.44
N PHE A 164 7.95 -12.26 9.24
CA PHE A 164 9.32 -12.78 9.47
C PHE A 164 10.20 -11.92 10.38
N VAL A 165 9.91 -10.63 10.57
CA VAL A 165 10.81 -9.74 11.33
C VAL A 165 10.29 -9.49 12.74
N TYR A 166 9.03 -9.10 12.91
CA TYR A 166 8.49 -8.66 14.19
C TYR A 166 7.85 -9.78 15.01
N TRP A 167 8.68 -10.67 15.56
CA TRP A 167 8.20 -11.85 16.30
C TRP A 167 8.03 -11.61 17.80
N LYS A 168 8.65 -10.56 18.35
CA LYS A 168 8.59 -10.24 19.79
C LYS A 168 7.14 -10.09 20.28
N LYS A 169 6.80 -10.71 21.42
CA LYS A 169 5.50 -10.55 22.07
C LYS A 169 5.24 -9.07 22.42
N ARG A 170 4.06 -8.56 22.07
CA ARG A 170 3.60 -7.20 22.41
C ARG A 170 2.74 -7.29 23.67
N ARG A 171 3.00 -6.43 24.65
CA ARG A 171 2.10 -6.24 25.79
C ARG A 171 1.16 -5.09 25.45
N LEU A 172 -0.14 -5.30 25.64
CA LEU A 172 -1.15 -4.27 25.40
C LEU A 172 -1.08 -3.22 26.50
N LYS A 173 -1.22 -1.95 26.11
CA LYS A 173 -1.42 -0.84 27.05
C LYS A 173 -2.87 -0.83 27.54
N GLU A 174 -3.16 -0.04 28.58
CA GLU A 174 -4.53 0.06 29.14
C GLU A 174 -5.59 0.57 28.16
N ASN A 175 -5.16 1.33 27.16
CA ASN A 175 -6.00 1.90 26.11
C ASN A 175 -5.99 1.08 24.81
N GLU A 176 -5.39 -0.11 24.83
CA GLU A 176 -5.32 -1.04 23.70
C GLU A 176 -6.14 -2.30 23.98
N PHE A 177 -6.77 -2.84 22.93
CA PHE A 177 -7.68 -3.98 23.01
C PHE A 177 -7.34 -5.01 21.92
N SER A 178 -7.33 -6.28 22.29
CA SER A 178 -7.24 -7.38 21.33
C SER A 178 -8.63 -7.76 20.80
N TYR A 179 -8.65 -8.41 19.65
CA TYR A 179 -9.86 -8.79 18.90
C TYR A 179 -9.71 -10.16 18.23
N HIS A 180 -8.63 -10.88 18.55
CA HIS A 180 -8.20 -12.07 17.79
C HIS A 180 -7.96 -13.28 18.69
N LYS A 181 -8.09 -13.13 20.02
CA LYS A 181 -7.81 -14.22 20.95
C LYS A 181 -9.00 -15.16 21.01
N GLU A 182 -10.19 -14.58 21.11
CA GLU A 182 -11.46 -15.31 21.19
C GLU A 182 -12.22 -15.27 19.86
N SER A 183 -11.63 -14.70 18.81
CA SER A 183 -12.20 -14.70 17.46
C SER A 183 -11.72 -15.92 16.66
N GLY A 184 -12.62 -16.49 15.85
CA GLY A 184 -12.32 -17.67 15.01
C GLY A 184 -11.30 -17.41 13.89
N THR A 185 -10.94 -16.15 13.65
CA THR A 185 -10.09 -15.75 12.50
C THR A 185 -8.71 -16.36 12.54
N VAL A 186 -8.03 -16.34 13.69
CA VAL A 186 -6.64 -16.84 13.76
C VAL A 186 -6.63 -18.32 13.40
N THR A 187 -7.56 -19.10 13.94
CA THR A 187 -7.74 -20.51 13.63
C THR A 187 -8.06 -20.72 12.15
N LEU A 188 -8.98 -19.93 11.58
CA LEU A 188 -9.33 -20.01 10.16
C LEU A 188 -8.12 -19.75 9.25
N LEU A 189 -7.36 -18.69 9.51
CA LEU A 189 -6.18 -18.35 8.70
C LEU A 189 -5.09 -19.42 8.80
N ILE A 190 -4.89 -20.03 9.98
CA ILE A 190 -3.97 -21.17 10.13
C ILE A 190 -4.45 -22.37 9.30
N ALA A 191 -5.74 -22.69 9.37
CA ALA A 191 -6.32 -23.79 8.59
C ALA A 191 -6.13 -23.57 7.08
N ILE A 192 -6.37 -22.35 6.59
CA ILE A 192 -6.14 -22.02 5.17
C ILE A 192 -4.67 -22.19 4.79
N ILE A 193 -3.71 -21.79 5.62
CA ILE A 193 -2.27 -22.02 5.34
C ILE A 193 -1.97 -23.52 5.16
N PHE A 194 -2.52 -24.38 6.02
CA PHE A 194 -2.33 -25.83 5.90
C PHE A 194 -3.02 -26.40 4.65
N ILE A 195 -4.24 -25.97 4.36
CA ILE A 195 -4.97 -26.37 3.15
C ILE A 195 -4.16 -26.02 1.91
N VAL A 196 -3.69 -24.77 1.79
CA VAL A 196 -2.83 -24.32 0.69
C VAL A 196 -1.58 -25.17 0.60
N GLY A 197 -0.92 -25.51 1.72
CA GLY A 197 0.26 -26.38 1.73
C GLY A 197 0.01 -27.77 1.15
N ILE A 198 -1.06 -28.45 1.59
CA ILE A 198 -1.42 -29.81 1.14
C ILE A 198 -1.86 -29.78 -0.33
N GLU A 199 -2.70 -28.82 -0.70
CA GLU A 199 -3.19 -28.63 -2.06
C GLU A 199 -2.04 -28.35 -3.04
N THR A 200 -1.04 -27.56 -2.61
CA THR A 200 0.14 -27.24 -3.42
C THR A 200 0.86 -28.48 -3.90
N VAL A 201 1.10 -29.46 -3.02
CA VAL A 201 1.82 -30.69 -3.38
C VAL A 201 1.00 -31.51 -4.39
N THR A 202 -0.29 -31.69 -4.11
CA THR A 202 -1.18 -32.50 -4.95
C THR A 202 -1.32 -31.91 -6.34
N VAL A 203 -1.60 -30.60 -6.42
CA VAL A 203 -1.80 -29.89 -7.69
C VAL A 203 -0.49 -29.76 -8.46
N HIS A 204 0.66 -29.59 -7.80
CA HIS A 204 1.96 -29.57 -8.48
C HIS A 204 2.24 -30.89 -9.20
N VAL A 205 1.99 -32.03 -8.55
CA VAL A 205 2.18 -33.36 -9.17
C VAL A 205 1.22 -33.55 -10.35
N LEU A 206 -0.04 -33.12 -10.20
CA LEU A 206 -1.02 -33.20 -11.28
C LEU A 206 -0.62 -32.32 -12.47
N LEU A 207 -0.28 -31.05 -12.23
CA LEU A 207 0.15 -30.11 -13.26
C LEU A 207 1.46 -30.54 -13.93
N SER A 208 2.38 -31.15 -13.18
CA SER A 208 3.66 -31.61 -13.75
C SER A 208 3.47 -32.69 -14.82
N LYS A 209 2.35 -33.42 -14.82
CA LYS A 209 2.03 -34.36 -15.90
C LYS A 209 1.66 -33.67 -17.21
N TRP A 210 1.21 -32.41 -17.15
CA TRP A 210 0.73 -31.65 -18.31
C TRP A 210 1.74 -30.58 -18.73
N SER A 211 2.33 -29.86 -17.78
CA SER A 211 3.37 -28.86 -18.00
C SER A 211 4.19 -28.60 -16.73
N HIS A 212 5.49 -28.89 -16.78
CA HIS A 212 6.42 -28.59 -15.70
C HIS A 212 6.49 -27.09 -15.38
N ILE A 213 6.40 -26.21 -16.39
CA ILE A 213 6.43 -24.76 -16.20
C ILE A 213 5.18 -24.31 -15.43
N ALA A 214 3.99 -24.80 -15.82
CA ALA A 214 2.75 -24.46 -15.13
C ALA A 214 2.76 -24.93 -13.67
N ALA A 215 3.29 -26.13 -13.40
CA ALA A 215 3.41 -26.67 -12.06
C ALA A 215 4.27 -25.78 -11.15
N TRP A 216 5.43 -25.31 -11.65
CA TRP A 216 6.29 -24.41 -10.88
C TRP A 216 5.68 -23.02 -10.68
N ILE A 217 5.05 -22.44 -11.71
CA ILE A 217 4.33 -21.17 -11.57
C ILE A 217 3.28 -21.28 -10.46
N PHE A 218 2.48 -22.34 -10.47
CA PHE A 218 1.47 -22.60 -9.45
C PHE A 218 2.10 -22.73 -8.06
N THR A 219 3.17 -23.52 -7.92
CA THR A 219 3.87 -23.68 -6.64
C THR A 219 4.40 -22.37 -6.08
N PHE A 220 5.04 -21.52 -6.91
CA PHE A 220 5.51 -20.21 -6.45
C PHE A 220 4.35 -19.31 -6.02
N LEU A 221 3.24 -19.31 -6.76
CA LEU A 221 2.04 -18.55 -6.40
C LEU A 221 1.40 -19.04 -5.09
N SER A 222 1.38 -20.34 -4.85
CA SER A 222 0.88 -20.92 -3.60
C SER A 222 1.78 -20.60 -2.41
N ILE A 223 3.11 -20.69 -2.58
CA ILE A 223 4.07 -20.27 -1.55
C ILE A 223 3.89 -18.79 -1.21
N TYR A 224 3.80 -17.93 -2.24
CA TYR A 224 3.55 -16.51 -2.08
C TYR A 224 2.24 -16.26 -1.31
N SER A 225 1.16 -16.95 -1.66
CA SER A 225 -0.13 -16.84 -0.98
C SER A 225 -0.05 -17.26 0.50
N GLY A 226 0.64 -18.36 0.80
CA GLY A 226 0.89 -18.81 2.18
C GLY A 226 1.67 -17.78 3.00
N ILE A 227 2.70 -17.17 2.42
CA ILE A 227 3.46 -16.07 3.04
C ILE A 227 2.54 -14.88 3.33
N GLN A 228 1.66 -14.55 2.38
CA GLN A 228 0.74 -13.43 2.50
C GLN A 228 -0.25 -13.62 3.66
N ILE A 229 -0.86 -14.81 3.74
CA ILE A 229 -1.78 -15.17 4.83
C ILE A 229 -1.06 -15.18 6.18
N LEU A 230 0.18 -15.69 6.22
CA LEU A 230 1.01 -15.63 7.44
C LEU A 230 1.25 -14.19 7.88
N GLY A 231 1.57 -13.29 6.95
CA GLY A 231 1.73 -11.86 7.22
C GLY A 231 0.46 -11.22 7.79
N PHE A 232 -0.70 -11.51 7.20
CA PHE A 232 -2.00 -11.06 7.71
C PHE A 232 -2.27 -11.55 9.12
N LEU A 233 -2.15 -12.86 9.37
CA LEU A 233 -2.32 -13.45 10.68
C LEU A 233 -1.40 -12.81 11.71
N LYS A 234 -0.09 -12.71 11.41
CA LYS A 234 0.88 -12.14 12.34
C LYS A 234 0.59 -10.67 12.62
N SER A 235 0.15 -9.92 11.62
CA SER A 235 -0.19 -8.50 11.81
C SER A 235 -1.35 -8.29 12.78
N MET A 236 -2.34 -9.19 12.82
CA MET A 236 -3.46 -9.10 13.77
C MET A 236 -2.99 -9.16 15.22
N LEU A 237 -1.99 -10.00 15.50
CA LEU A 237 -1.40 -10.15 16.83
C LEU A 237 -0.60 -8.91 17.28
N LYS A 238 -0.24 -8.03 16.34
CA LYS A 238 0.67 -6.90 16.57
C LYS A 238 0.01 -5.54 16.45
N ARG A 239 -1.17 -5.44 15.84
CA ARG A 239 -1.93 -4.21 15.63
C ARG A 239 -3.24 -4.25 16.41
N PRO A 240 -3.24 -3.91 17.72
CA PRO A 240 -4.45 -3.86 18.51
C PRO A 240 -5.34 -2.67 18.12
N ILE A 241 -6.60 -2.76 18.52
CA ILE A 241 -7.49 -1.59 18.58
C ILE A 241 -6.93 -0.66 19.66
N SER A 242 -6.93 0.65 19.42
CA SER A 242 -6.40 1.62 20.39
C SER A 242 -7.27 2.87 20.49
N ILE A 243 -7.42 3.40 21.71
CA ILE A 243 -8.14 4.66 21.98
C ILE A 243 -7.12 5.70 22.45
N GLU A 244 -6.85 6.72 21.63
CA GLU A 244 -5.85 7.76 21.90
C GLU A 244 -6.32 9.10 21.31
N CYS A 245 -6.05 10.21 22.00
CA CYS A 245 -6.31 11.57 21.51
C CYS A 245 -7.75 11.80 20.97
N ASN A 246 -8.76 11.39 21.74
CA ASN A 246 -10.18 11.47 21.38
C ASN A 246 -10.58 10.73 20.10
N LYS A 247 -9.77 9.73 19.70
CA LYS A 247 -10.00 8.90 18.51
C LYS A 247 -9.93 7.42 18.85
N VAL A 248 -10.74 6.63 18.16
CA VAL A 248 -10.73 5.17 18.18
C VAL A 248 -10.10 4.69 16.89
N TYR A 249 -8.95 4.02 17.01
CA TYR A 249 -8.26 3.37 15.89
C TYR A 249 -8.67 1.90 15.86
N LEU A 250 -9.52 1.56 14.91
CA LEU A 250 -9.96 0.19 14.66
C LEU A 250 -9.07 -0.42 13.58
N ARG A 251 -8.42 -1.54 13.89
CA ARG A 251 -7.44 -2.19 13.03
C ARG A 251 -7.70 -3.68 13.02
N TYR A 252 -7.70 -4.29 11.85
CA TYR A 252 -7.83 -5.72 11.65
C TYR A 252 -6.64 -6.22 10.85
N GLY A 253 -5.56 -6.49 11.58
CA GLY A 253 -4.23 -6.70 11.00
C GLY A 253 -3.86 -5.55 10.07
N ILE A 254 -3.27 -5.85 8.93
CA ILE A 254 -3.09 -4.92 7.79
C ILE A 254 -4.19 -5.02 6.73
N MET A 255 -5.24 -5.80 7.00
CA MET A 255 -6.29 -6.13 6.03
C MET A 255 -7.40 -5.09 6.00
N SER A 256 -7.76 -4.51 7.13
CA SER A 256 -8.69 -3.38 7.17
C SER A 256 -8.44 -2.48 8.38
N GLU A 257 -8.80 -1.21 8.25
CA GLU A 257 -8.71 -0.24 9.34
C GLU A 257 -9.61 0.98 9.10
N THR A 258 -9.97 1.64 10.19
CA THR A 258 -10.66 2.92 10.20
C THR A 258 -10.29 3.70 11.46
N THR A 259 -10.42 5.02 11.39
CA THR A 259 -10.25 5.91 12.55
C THR A 259 -11.53 6.69 12.73
N ILE A 260 -12.08 6.64 13.94
CA ILE A 260 -13.36 7.25 14.30
C ILE A 260 -13.08 8.30 15.39
N ASN A 261 -13.57 9.53 15.23
CA ASN A 261 -13.54 10.48 16.33
C ASN A 261 -14.63 10.09 17.35
N ILE A 262 -14.33 10.19 18.64
CA ILE A 262 -15.28 9.74 19.69
C ILE A 262 -16.59 10.56 19.67
N GLU A 263 -16.51 11.82 19.25
CA GLU A 263 -17.65 12.72 19.02
C GLU A 263 -18.60 12.26 17.89
N ASP A 264 -18.11 11.44 16.97
CA ASP A 264 -18.90 10.93 15.84
C ASP A 264 -19.67 9.64 16.19
N ILE A 265 -19.42 9.08 17.37
CA ILE A 265 -20.06 7.84 17.85
C ILE A 265 -21.39 8.18 18.50
N ASP A 266 -22.47 7.74 17.88
CA ASP A 266 -23.84 7.90 18.36
C ASP A 266 -24.19 6.82 19.40
N ALA A 267 -23.93 5.56 19.07
CA ALA A 267 -24.21 4.43 19.95
C ALA A 267 -23.16 3.32 19.85
N ILE A 268 -22.98 2.59 20.96
CA ILE A 268 -22.18 1.37 21.02
C ILE A 268 -23.02 0.27 21.66
N GLU A 269 -23.33 -0.74 20.88
CA GLU A 269 -24.11 -1.89 21.31
C GLU A 269 -23.21 -3.12 21.45
N ILE A 270 -23.40 -3.88 22.53
CA ILE A 270 -22.81 -5.21 22.67
C ILE A 270 -23.85 -6.17 22.10
N THR A 271 -23.61 -6.64 20.89
CA THR A 271 -24.57 -7.45 20.14
C THR A 271 -23.83 -8.38 19.20
N SER A 272 -24.33 -9.62 19.12
CA SER A 272 -23.92 -10.61 18.12
C SER A 272 -25.03 -10.85 17.10
N LYS A 273 -26.10 -10.03 17.10
CA LYS A 273 -27.17 -10.15 16.11
C LYS A 273 -26.61 -9.78 14.74
N ASP A 274 -26.87 -10.63 13.75
CA ASP A 274 -26.56 -10.29 12.37
C ASP A 274 -27.39 -9.10 11.90
N PHE A 275 -26.84 -8.36 10.95
CA PHE A 275 -27.48 -7.23 10.30
C PHE A 275 -27.31 -7.36 8.80
N GLU A 276 -28.29 -6.87 8.05
CA GLU A 276 -28.23 -6.88 6.60
C GLU A 276 -27.05 -6.05 6.09
N LYS A 277 -26.22 -6.68 5.25
CA LYS A 277 -25.10 -6.01 4.61
C LYS A 277 -25.64 -4.96 3.64
N SER A 278 -25.44 -3.70 3.98
CA SER A 278 -25.80 -2.56 3.15
C SER A 278 -24.56 -1.71 2.84
N LYS A 279 -24.75 -0.61 2.10
CA LYS A 279 -23.69 0.39 1.95
C LYS A 279 -23.31 1.02 3.29
N GLU A 280 -24.29 1.18 4.18
CA GLU A 280 -24.12 1.80 5.50
C GLU A 280 -23.64 0.82 6.56
N ASN A 281 -23.96 -0.48 6.43
CA ASN A 281 -23.61 -1.49 7.43
C ASN A 281 -22.42 -2.32 6.96
N ARG A 282 -21.30 -2.26 7.70
CA ARG A 282 -20.07 -2.99 7.39
C ARG A 282 -19.55 -3.77 8.59
N LYS A 283 -18.78 -4.82 8.31
CA LYS A 283 -17.94 -5.51 9.31
C LYS A 283 -16.51 -4.99 9.16
N LEU A 284 -15.82 -4.81 10.27
CA LEU A 284 -14.39 -4.53 10.28
C LEU A 284 -13.62 -5.72 9.67
N SER A 285 -14.04 -6.95 9.99
CA SER A 285 -13.50 -8.17 9.39
C SER A 285 -13.66 -8.21 7.88
N ILE A 286 -12.62 -8.65 7.18
CA ILE A 286 -12.68 -8.97 5.75
C ILE A 286 -13.30 -10.34 5.47
N LEU A 287 -13.43 -11.19 6.49
CA LEU A 287 -13.99 -12.54 6.38
C LEU A 287 -15.52 -12.55 6.35
N GLY A 288 -16.16 -11.38 6.52
CA GLY A 288 -17.60 -11.24 6.44
C GLY A 288 -18.31 -12.06 7.51
N ASP A 289 -19.10 -13.05 7.09
CA ASP A 289 -19.92 -13.85 8.02
C ASP A 289 -19.19 -15.10 8.53
N LEU A 290 -17.98 -15.37 8.02
CA LEU A 290 -17.10 -16.41 8.56
C LEU A 290 -16.49 -16.01 9.92
N GLU A 291 -16.64 -14.75 10.32
CA GLU A 291 -16.27 -14.26 11.65
C GLU A 291 -17.48 -13.62 12.34
N SER A 292 -17.73 -14.05 13.58
CA SER A 292 -18.71 -13.43 14.45
C SER A 292 -18.29 -12.03 14.87
N HIS A 293 -19.25 -11.15 15.11
CA HIS A 293 -19.05 -9.89 15.84
C HIS A 293 -19.71 -9.96 17.22
N ASN A 294 -19.25 -9.11 18.13
CA ASN A 294 -19.85 -8.95 19.45
C ASN A 294 -20.14 -7.48 19.80
N MET A 295 -19.85 -6.56 18.88
CA MET A 295 -20.08 -5.14 19.04
C MET A 295 -20.54 -4.50 17.74
N LEU A 296 -21.37 -3.47 17.88
CA LEU A 296 -21.80 -2.58 16.81
C LEU A 296 -21.54 -1.14 17.23
N ILE A 297 -20.83 -0.40 16.38
CA ILE A 297 -20.60 1.05 16.54
C ILE A 297 -21.46 1.76 15.49
N CYS A 298 -22.39 2.58 15.94
CA CYS A 298 -23.25 3.42 15.09
C CYS A 298 -22.72 4.86 15.10
N LEU A 299 -22.58 5.45 13.92
CA LEU A 299 -22.05 6.80 13.75
C LEU A 299 -23.16 7.79 13.39
N ASN A 300 -23.01 9.04 13.83
CA ASN A 300 -23.91 10.12 13.45
C ASN A 300 -23.70 10.59 11.99
N LYS A 301 -22.52 10.34 11.41
CA LYS A 301 -22.15 10.67 10.03
C LYS A 301 -21.39 9.51 9.36
N GLU A 302 -21.36 9.49 8.03
CA GLU A 302 -20.59 8.50 7.28
C GLU A 302 -19.09 8.60 7.58
N ASN A 303 -18.43 7.45 7.65
CA ASN A 303 -16.97 7.34 7.75
C ASN A 303 -16.45 6.33 6.70
N THR A 304 -15.13 6.28 6.51
CA THR A 304 -14.47 5.46 5.49
C THR A 304 -13.71 4.31 6.11
N LEU A 305 -14.07 3.09 5.74
CA LEU A 305 -13.30 1.88 5.99
C LEU A 305 -12.29 1.69 4.87
N ILE A 306 -11.01 1.56 5.24
CA ILE A 306 -9.93 1.24 4.32
C ILE A 306 -9.66 -0.25 4.45
N GLY A 307 -10.00 -1.01 3.41
CA GLY A 307 -9.75 -2.45 3.31
C GLY A 307 -8.43 -2.80 2.64
N LEU A 308 -8.34 -4.07 2.24
CA LEU A 308 -7.15 -4.68 1.65
C LEU A 308 -6.73 -3.90 0.40
N TYR A 309 -5.42 -3.71 0.25
CA TYR A 309 -4.84 -2.93 -0.85
C TYR A 309 -5.39 -1.51 -1.02
N GLY A 310 -6.01 -0.93 0.03
CA GLY A 310 -6.51 0.44 0.01
C GLY A 310 -7.92 0.61 -0.53
N ILE A 311 -8.66 -0.48 -0.73
CA ILE A 311 -10.06 -0.43 -1.16
C ILE A 311 -10.87 0.38 -0.14
N LYS A 312 -11.52 1.45 -0.58
CA LYS A 312 -12.31 2.32 0.30
C LYS A 312 -13.79 1.97 0.23
N ARG A 313 -14.43 1.84 1.38
CA ARG A 313 -15.88 1.65 1.50
C ARG A 313 -16.43 2.62 2.55
N THR A 314 -17.53 3.30 2.26
CA THR A 314 -18.21 4.11 3.28
C THR A 314 -19.03 3.20 4.20
N TYR A 315 -19.30 3.68 5.41
CA TYR A 315 -20.17 3.04 6.39
C TYR A 315 -20.71 4.08 7.38
N LYS A 316 -21.83 3.75 8.01
CA LYS A 316 -22.39 4.44 9.18
C LYS A 316 -22.44 3.52 10.41
N ASN A 317 -22.66 2.22 10.17
CA ASN A 317 -22.67 1.20 11.21
C ASN A 317 -21.53 0.21 10.97
N LEU A 318 -20.70 0.00 11.97
CA LEU A 318 -19.55 -0.89 11.90
C LEU A 318 -19.61 -1.94 12.99
N ALA A 319 -19.78 -3.20 12.57
CA ALA A 319 -19.65 -4.32 13.48
C ALA A 319 -18.21 -4.81 13.55
N LEU A 320 -17.81 -5.23 14.75
CA LEU A 320 -16.47 -5.69 15.05
C LEU A 320 -16.49 -6.71 16.19
N TYR A 321 -15.39 -7.43 16.31
CA TYR A 321 -15.10 -8.27 17.45
C TYR A 321 -14.09 -7.57 18.36
N VAL A 322 -14.30 -7.62 19.67
CA VAL A 322 -13.36 -7.16 20.69
C VAL A 322 -13.34 -8.16 21.83
N ASP A 323 -12.16 -8.66 22.22
CA ASP A 323 -12.05 -9.72 23.24
C ASP A 323 -12.62 -9.26 24.60
N ASP A 324 -12.47 -7.98 24.94
CA ASP A 324 -13.06 -7.35 26.14
C ASP A 324 -13.98 -6.17 25.74
N GLY A 325 -15.15 -6.51 25.21
CA GLY A 325 -16.12 -5.54 24.69
C GLY A 325 -16.72 -4.62 25.75
N VAL A 326 -16.89 -5.11 26.99
CA VAL A 326 -17.41 -4.31 28.11
C VAL A 326 -16.42 -3.22 28.49
N ARG A 327 -15.13 -3.57 28.68
CA ARG A 327 -14.09 -2.58 28.98
C ARG A 327 -13.91 -1.59 27.84
N PHE A 328 -13.96 -2.05 26.60
CA PHE A 328 -13.86 -1.20 25.43
C PHE A 328 -14.99 -0.16 25.38
N LYS A 329 -16.24 -0.60 25.54
CA LYS A 329 -17.41 0.29 25.61
C LYS A 329 -17.27 1.31 26.74
N ASN A 330 -16.96 0.85 27.96
CA ASN A 330 -16.79 1.73 29.12
C ASN A 330 -15.69 2.77 28.91
N ARG A 331 -14.59 2.37 28.26
CA ARG A 331 -13.50 3.29 27.94
C ARG A 331 -13.96 4.38 26.98
N ILE A 332 -14.68 4.06 25.91
CA ILE A 332 -15.19 5.09 24.98
C ILE A 332 -16.15 6.05 25.69
N LEU A 333 -17.10 5.51 26.47
CA LEU A 333 -18.04 6.34 27.24
C LEU A 333 -17.33 7.27 28.23
N SER A 334 -16.19 6.84 28.81
CA SER A 334 -15.40 7.70 29.70
C SER A 334 -14.77 8.91 28.99
N TYR A 335 -14.49 8.82 27.69
CA TYR A 335 -14.01 9.96 26.91
C TYR A 335 -15.15 10.91 26.53
N GLN A 336 -16.35 10.39 26.23
CA GLN A 336 -17.54 11.23 25.96
C GLN A 336 -17.98 12.04 27.18
N ARG A 337 -17.71 11.57 28.39
CA ARG A 337 -18.05 12.26 29.65
C ARG A 337 -17.01 13.30 30.09
N LYS A 338 -15.81 13.34 29.51
CA LYS A 338 -14.82 14.37 29.85
C LYS A 338 -15.18 15.66 29.11
N PRO A 339 -15.47 16.77 29.81
CA PRO A 339 -15.64 18.06 29.14
C PRO A 339 -14.35 18.41 28.40
N SER A 340 -14.51 18.81 27.13
CA SER A 340 -13.45 19.22 26.20
C SER A 340 -12.66 20.42 26.68
#